data_AF-A0A0B8P7W3-F1
#
_entry.id   AF-A0A0B8P7W3-F1
#
_cell.length_a   1.000
_cell.length_b   1.000
_cell.length_c   1.000
_cell.angle_alpha   90.00
_cell.angle_beta   90.00
_cell.angle_gamma   90.00
#
_symmetry.space_group_name_H-M   'P 1'
#
loop_
_entity.id
_entity.type
_entity.pdbx_description
1 polymer ?
#
loop_
_entity_poly.entity_id
_entity_poly.type
_entity_poly.pdbx_seq_one_letter_code
_entity_poly.pdbx_strand_id
1 'polypeptide(L)'
;MQRLFLFSLLTILSVGAYAAGSGSSFSSLTKSEKLYNQGVELMRDNEFREAERKFRDALKRDKDWAEAHNNLAYVLRKQGEIHYNTALFHYNKAIEINPKLSEPYMYRGVLYVQMGNEAMAQEDLARLNKMNPRLAKELSYVIDNGKEKEPEQFFGVSEKIND
;
A
#
# COMPACT_ATOMS: atom_id res chain seq x y z
N MET A 1 20.69 -79.49 1.33
CA MET A 1 21.41 -79.53 2.62
C MET A 1 21.69 -78.10 3.05
N GLN A 2 21.37 -77.78 4.31
CA GLN A 2 21.55 -76.48 4.95
C GLN A 2 23.02 -76.04 5.02
N ARG A 3 23.25 -74.71 5.02
CA ARG A 3 23.90 -74.02 6.15
C ARG A 3 23.60 -72.51 6.10
N LEU A 4 22.78 -72.09 7.05
CA LEU A 4 22.64 -70.72 7.55
C LEU A 4 23.99 -70.22 8.09
N PHE A 5 24.31 -68.94 7.85
CA PHE A 5 24.94 -68.08 8.85
C PHE A 5 24.38 -66.66 8.74
N LEU A 6 24.30 -66.01 9.89
CA LEU A 6 23.43 -64.91 10.27
C LEU A 6 24.20 -63.58 10.45
N PHE A 7 23.44 -62.49 10.29
CA PHE A 7 23.59 -61.13 10.86
C PHE A 7 24.82 -60.27 10.55
N SER A 8 24.58 -59.16 9.83
CA SER A 8 24.91 -57.82 10.34
C SER A 8 24.02 -56.76 9.69
N LEU A 9 23.13 -56.19 10.50
CA LEU A 9 22.27 -55.04 10.22
C LEU A 9 23.14 -53.77 10.22
N LEU A 10 23.13 -52.98 9.14
CA LEU A 10 23.62 -51.61 9.17
C LEU A 10 22.55 -50.68 8.59
N THR A 11 21.72 -50.14 9.48
CA THR A 11 20.79 -49.06 9.17
C THR A 11 21.57 -47.75 9.08
N ILE A 12 21.79 -47.25 7.86
CA ILE A 12 22.22 -45.86 7.68
C ILE A 12 20.95 -45.01 7.66
N LEU A 13 20.67 -44.36 8.79
CA LEU A 13 19.80 -43.19 8.84
C LEU A 13 20.45 -42.09 8.00
N SER A 14 20.01 -41.90 6.76
CA SER A 14 20.16 -40.60 6.10
C SER A 14 18.93 -39.77 6.45
N VAL A 15 19.11 -38.92 7.45
CA VAL A 15 18.19 -37.82 7.76
C VAL A 15 18.20 -36.88 6.55
N GLY A 16 17.20 -37.03 5.68
CA GLY A 16 16.90 -36.04 4.66
C GLY A 16 16.29 -34.84 5.35
N ALA A 17 17.08 -33.78 5.49
CA ALA A 17 16.72 -32.53 6.15
C ALA A 17 15.40 -31.96 5.60
N TYR A 18 14.42 -31.78 6.49
CA TYR A 18 13.36 -30.80 6.28
C TYR A 18 13.99 -29.41 6.29
N ALA A 19 14.25 -28.85 5.11
CA ALA A 19 14.43 -27.41 4.98
C ALA A 19 13.05 -26.77 5.11
N ALA A 20 12.68 -26.41 6.33
CA ALA A 20 11.58 -25.48 6.60
C ALA A 20 11.95 -24.12 5.98
N GLY A 21 11.50 -23.89 4.75
CA GLY A 21 11.59 -22.61 4.08
C GLY A 21 10.59 -21.61 4.65
N SER A 22 10.84 -21.10 5.86
CA SER A 22 10.10 -19.96 6.45
C SER A 22 10.89 -18.64 6.36
N GLY A 23 12.15 -18.68 5.89
CA GLY A 23 13.03 -17.50 5.85
C GLY A 23 12.77 -16.52 4.70
N SER A 24 12.05 -16.91 3.64
CA SER A 24 11.84 -16.05 2.46
C SER A 24 10.68 -15.05 2.63
N SER A 25 9.58 -15.47 3.26
CA SER A 25 8.40 -14.62 3.43
C SER A 25 8.67 -13.50 4.44
N PHE A 26 9.24 -13.80 5.61
CA PHE A 26 9.56 -12.80 6.62
C PHE A 26 10.60 -11.78 6.13
N SER A 27 11.67 -12.24 5.46
CA SER A 27 12.70 -11.34 4.92
C SER A 27 12.23 -10.52 3.71
N SER A 28 11.23 -10.99 2.95
CA SER A 28 10.64 -10.23 1.86
C SER A 28 9.76 -9.08 2.35
N LEU A 29 9.04 -9.29 3.46
CA LEU A 29 8.17 -8.29 4.08
C LEU A 29 9.01 -7.16 4.70
N THR A 30 10.10 -7.48 5.39
CA THR A 30 11.01 -6.44 5.92
C THR A 30 11.67 -5.61 4.82
N LYS A 31 11.89 -6.20 3.63
CA LYS A 31 12.40 -5.45 2.47
C LYS A 31 11.34 -4.54 1.86
N SER A 32 10.07 -4.96 1.78
CA SER A 32 8.99 -4.09 1.31
C SER A 32 8.71 -2.95 2.27
N GLU A 33 8.77 -3.19 3.58
CA GLU A 33 8.61 -2.18 4.64
C GLU A 33 9.69 -1.11 4.55
N LYS A 34 10.96 -1.52 4.40
CA LYS A 34 12.05 -0.56 4.19
C LYS A 34 11.86 0.30 2.94
N LEU A 35 11.43 -0.29 1.81
CA LEU A 35 11.17 0.45 0.58
C LEU A 35 10.00 1.43 0.77
N TYR A 36 8.92 0.96 1.39
CA TYR A 36 7.77 1.78 1.72
C TYR A 36 8.16 2.98 2.59
N ASN A 37 8.92 2.76 3.65
CA ASN A 37 9.41 3.78 4.57
C ASN A 37 10.26 4.85 3.87
N GLN A 38 11.16 4.43 2.98
CA GLN A 38 11.91 5.37 2.13
C GLN A 38 10.99 6.18 1.23
N GLY A 39 9.95 5.55 0.67
CA GLY A 39 8.93 6.25 -0.12
C GLY A 39 8.18 7.31 0.69
N VAL A 40 7.85 7.00 1.94
CA VAL A 40 7.20 7.95 2.86
C VAL A 40 8.10 9.15 3.17
N GLU A 41 9.39 8.91 3.44
CA GLU A 41 10.37 9.99 3.67
C GLU A 41 10.45 10.92 2.45
N LEU A 42 10.68 10.37 1.27
CA LEU A 42 10.76 11.11 0.01
C LEU A 42 9.46 11.88 -0.31
N MET A 43 8.30 11.27 -0.04
CA MET A 43 7.00 11.92 -0.23
C MET A 43 6.83 13.15 0.67
N ARG A 44 7.31 13.09 1.93
CA ARG A 44 7.24 14.22 2.88
C ARG A 44 8.17 15.36 2.48
N ASP A 45 9.27 15.03 1.80
CA ASP A 45 10.20 16.00 1.23
C ASP A 45 9.76 16.52 -0.16
N ASN A 46 8.57 16.12 -0.63
CA ASN A 46 8.00 16.41 -1.95
C ASN A 46 8.81 15.85 -3.14
N GLU A 47 9.68 14.87 -2.91
CA GLU A 47 10.41 14.12 -3.95
C GLU A 47 9.51 13.03 -4.58
N PHE A 48 8.43 13.47 -5.24
CA PHE A 48 7.34 12.57 -5.66
C PHE A 48 7.76 11.49 -6.68
N ARG A 49 8.69 11.80 -7.60
CA ARG A 49 9.19 10.83 -8.59
C ARG A 49 9.99 9.72 -7.92
N GLU A 50 10.79 10.07 -6.94
CA GLU A 50 11.62 9.14 -6.16
C GLU A 50 10.73 8.27 -5.27
N ALA A 51 9.75 8.89 -4.59
CA ALA A 51 8.76 8.21 -3.77
C ALA A 51 7.94 7.20 -4.58
N GLU A 52 7.49 7.56 -5.80
CA GLU A 52 6.81 6.64 -6.71
C GLU A 52 7.63 5.37 -6.97
N ARG A 53 8.93 5.51 -7.27
CA ARG A 53 9.80 4.34 -7.51
C ARG A 53 9.84 3.42 -6.30
N LYS A 54 9.94 3.99 -5.10
CA LYS A 54 9.96 3.23 -3.84
C LYS A 54 8.66 2.51 -3.56
N PHE A 55 7.51 3.17 -3.72
CA PHE A 55 6.21 2.51 -3.53
C PHE A 55 5.96 1.42 -4.56
N ARG A 56 6.35 1.62 -5.83
CA ARG A 56 6.26 0.57 -6.85
C ARG A 56 7.14 -0.63 -6.51
N ASP A 57 8.36 -0.40 -6.02
CA ASP A 57 9.25 -1.49 -5.62
C ASP A 57 8.75 -2.23 -4.37
N ALA A 58 8.11 -1.54 -3.41
CA ALA A 58 7.42 -2.18 -2.30
C ALA A 58 6.25 -3.06 -2.79
N LEU A 59 5.43 -2.55 -3.71
CA LEU A 59 4.29 -3.27 -4.28
C LEU A 59 4.66 -4.46 -5.16
N LYS A 60 5.88 -4.50 -5.72
CA LYS A 60 6.40 -5.71 -6.39
C LYS A 60 6.62 -6.87 -5.42
N ARG A 61 6.75 -6.59 -4.12
CA ARG A 61 6.99 -7.59 -3.07
C ARG A 61 5.71 -7.94 -2.32
N ASP A 62 4.90 -6.94 -2.03
CA ASP A 62 3.56 -7.11 -1.49
C ASP A 62 2.54 -6.32 -2.31
N LYS A 63 1.84 -7.04 -3.19
CA LYS A 63 0.88 -6.45 -4.14
C LYS A 63 -0.46 -6.09 -3.52
N ASP A 64 -0.76 -6.60 -2.32
CA ASP A 64 -2.06 -6.43 -1.66
C ASP A 64 -1.91 -5.51 -0.43
N TRP A 65 -1.02 -4.52 -0.53
CA TRP A 65 -0.77 -3.54 0.52
C TRP A 65 -1.52 -2.23 0.26
N ALA A 66 -2.64 -2.04 0.96
CA ALA A 66 -3.56 -0.92 0.75
C ALA A 66 -2.89 0.46 0.93
N GLU A 67 -2.10 0.63 1.98
CA GLU A 67 -1.44 1.89 2.32
C GLU A 67 -0.35 2.26 1.28
N ALA A 68 0.39 1.27 0.77
CA ALA A 68 1.34 1.49 -0.31
C ALA A 68 0.65 1.88 -1.63
N HIS A 69 -0.50 1.28 -1.94
CA HIS A 69 -1.35 1.70 -3.06
C HIS A 69 -1.86 3.13 -2.89
N ASN A 70 -2.35 3.50 -1.70
CA ASN A 70 -2.81 4.85 -1.40
C ASN A 70 -1.71 5.90 -1.57
N ASN A 71 -0.51 5.64 -1.04
CA ASN A 71 0.59 6.59 -1.13
C ASN A 71 1.15 6.71 -2.55
N LEU A 72 1.19 5.59 -3.30
CA LEU A 72 1.52 5.63 -4.72
C LEU A 72 0.52 6.51 -5.50
N ALA A 73 -0.78 6.36 -5.23
CA ALA A 73 -1.80 7.19 -5.84
C ALA A 73 -1.64 8.67 -5.49
N TYR A 74 -1.31 8.98 -4.24
CA TYR A 74 -1.02 10.34 -3.79
C TYR A 74 0.13 10.97 -4.56
N VAL A 75 1.30 10.31 -4.60
CA VAL A 75 2.47 10.87 -5.30
C VAL A 75 2.26 10.96 -6.81
N LEU A 76 1.47 10.06 -7.41
CA LEU A 76 1.08 10.16 -8.82
C LEU A 76 0.20 11.39 -9.06
N ARG A 77 -0.82 11.63 -8.21
CA ARG A 77 -1.68 12.82 -8.28
C ARG A 77 -0.86 14.12 -8.16
N LYS A 78 0.09 14.17 -7.22
CA LYS A 78 0.97 15.34 -7.02
C LYS A 78 1.92 15.60 -8.20
N GLN A 79 2.18 14.60 -9.06
CA GLN A 79 2.95 14.77 -10.29
C GLN A 79 2.13 15.34 -11.47
N GLY A 80 0.81 15.46 -11.34
CA GLY A 80 -0.05 16.19 -12.28
C GLY A 80 -0.98 15.32 -13.13
N GLU A 81 -1.75 16.00 -13.98
CA GLU A 81 -2.90 15.44 -14.72
C GLU A 81 -2.57 14.20 -15.56
N ILE A 82 -1.37 14.14 -16.13
CA ILE A 82 -0.90 13.01 -16.94
C ILE A 82 -0.91 11.68 -16.16
N HIS A 83 -0.91 11.73 -14.81
CA HIS A 83 -0.90 10.57 -13.93
C HIS A 83 -2.25 10.29 -13.26
N TYR A 84 -3.29 11.09 -13.50
CA TYR A 84 -4.56 11.01 -12.77
C TYR A 84 -5.28 9.67 -12.93
N ASN A 85 -5.33 9.10 -14.13
CA ASN A 85 -5.94 7.79 -14.34
C ASN A 85 -5.21 6.67 -13.57
N THR A 86 -3.87 6.76 -13.51
CA THR A 86 -3.05 5.80 -12.77
C THR A 86 -3.24 5.99 -11.25
N ALA A 87 -3.32 7.23 -10.78
CA ALA A 87 -3.63 7.52 -9.38
C ALA A 87 -5.01 6.96 -8.99
N LEU A 88 -6.03 7.19 -9.82
CA LEU A 88 -7.38 6.67 -9.61
C LEU A 88 -7.41 5.15 -9.50
N PHE A 89 -6.67 4.45 -10.39
CA PHE A 89 -6.50 2.99 -10.30
C PHE A 89 -5.94 2.56 -8.93
N HIS A 90 -4.88 3.21 -8.46
CA HIS A 90 -4.26 2.84 -7.19
C HIS A 90 -5.13 3.19 -5.96
N TYR A 91 -5.87 4.30 -5.97
CA TYR A 91 -6.87 4.55 -4.92
C TYR A 91 -7.96 3.49 -4.89
N ASN A 92 -8.49 3.11 -6.06
CA ASN A 92 -9.49 2.05 -6.17
C ASN A 92 -8.95 0.73 -5.63
N LYS A 93 -7.68 0.41 -5.92
CA LYS A 93 -7.06 -0.81 -5.42
C LYS A 93 -6.86 -0.78 -3.90
N ALA A 94 -6.46 0.35 -3.32
CA ALA A 94 -6.37 0.52 -1.87
C ALA A 94 -7.74 0.29 -1.19
N ILE A 95 -8.80 0.83 -1.78
CA ILE A 95 -10.19 0.65 -1.32
C ILE A 95 -10.64 -0.80 -1.44
N GLU A 96 -10.29 -1.49 -2.53
CA GLU A 96 -10.60 -2.92 -2.74
C GLU A 96 -9.94 -3.80 -1.68
N ILE A 97 -8.65 -3.54 -1.39
CA ILE A 97 -7.86 -4.29 -0.42
C ILE A 97 -8.36 -4.03 1.01
N ASN A 98 -8.53 -2.76 1.37
CA ASN A 98 -8.99 -2.35 2.70
C ASN A 98 -10.10 -1.30 2.60
N PRO A 99 -11.37 -1.73 2.53
CA PRO A 99 -12.53 -0.83 2.47
C PRO A 99 -12.73 0.03 3.73
N LYS A 100 -11.98 -0.23 4.81
CA LYS A 100 -12.04 0.56 6.05
C LYS A 100 -10.96 1.65 6.12
N LEU A 101 -9.96 1.60 5.23
CA LEU A 101 -8.94 2.64 5.12
C LEU A 101 -9.62 3.91 4.56
N SER A 102 -9.68 4.97 5.35
CA SER A 102 -10.51 6.13 5.03
C SER A 102 -9.81 7.12 4.10
N GLU A 103 -8.48 7.16 4.15
CA GLU A 103 -7.61 8.05 3.40
C GLU A 103 -7.77 7.92 1.88
N PRO A 104 -7.82 6.71 1.28
CA PRO A 104 -8.10 6.54 -0.14
C PRO A 104 -9.40 7.20 -0.60
N TYR A 105 -10.47 7.16 0.19
CA TYR A 105 -11.74 7.82 -0.17
C TYR A 105 -11.58 9.34 -0.20
N MET A 106 -10.89 9.91 0.78
CA MET A 106 -10.65 11.35 0.84
C MET A 106 -9.82 11.80 -0.35
N TYR A 107 -8.67 11.16 -0.60
CA TYR A 107 -7.77 11.56 -1.67
C TYR A 107 -8.29 11.23 -3.06
N ARG A 108 -9.09 10.16 -3.24
CA ARG A 108 -9.80 9.89 -4.49
C ARG A 108 -10.88 10.94 -4.74
N GLY A 109 -11.61 11.37 -3.71
CA GLY A 109 -12.53 12.50 -3.80
C GLY A 109 -11.84 13.80 -4.24
N VAL A 110 -10.67 14.11 -3.68
CA VAL A 110 -9.86 15.25 -4.12
C VAL A 110 -9.47 15.11 -5.60
N LEU A 111 -8.99 13.92 -6.00
CA LEU A 111 -8.65 13.65 -7.40
C LEU A 111 -9.87 13.82 -8.32
N TYR A 112 -11.07 13.39 -7.90
CA TYR A 112 -12.28 13.59 -8.67
C TYR A 112 -12.62 15.07 -8.85
N VAL A 113 -12.46 15.91 -7.82
CA VAL A 113 -12.62 17.38 -7.96
C VAL A 113 -11.62 17.94 -8.97
N GLN A 114 -10.36 17.50 -8.92
CA GLN A 114 -9.33 17.91 -9.89
C GLN A 114 -9.62 17.44 -11.32
N MET A 115 -10.30 16.31 -11.48
CA MET A 115 -10.77 15.78 -12.77
C MET A 115 -12.10 16.40 -13.22
N GLY A 116 -12.69 17.31 -12.46
CA GLY A 116 -14.00 17.93 -12.77
C GLY A 116 -15.19 17.00 -12.54
N ASN A 117 -15.03 15.91 -11.80
CA ASN A 117 -16.07 14.92 -11.51
C ASN A 117 -16.59 15.04 -10.07
N GLU A 118 -17.25 16.16 -9.77
CA GLU A 118 -17.74 16.44 -8.42
C GLU A 118 -18.76 15.39 -7.92
N ALA A 119 -19.57 14.81 -8.81
CA ALA A 119 -20.53 13.77 -8.46
C ALA A 119 -19.86 12.56 -7.78
N MET A 120 -18.73 12.09 -8.32
CA MET A 120 -17.96 11.00 -7.71
C MET A 120 -17.28 11.42 -6.40
N ALA A 121 -16.88 12.68 -6.27
CA ALA A 121 -16.35 13.21 -5.00
C ALA A 121 -17.43 13.23 -3.90
N GLN A 122 -18.68 13.54 -4.25
CA GLN A 122 -19.83 13.51 -3.33
C GLN A 122 -20.14 12.09 -2.84
N GLU A 123 -19.95 11.06 -3.68
CA GLU A 123 -20.07 9.67 -3.25
C GLU A 123 -19.03 9.30 -2.19
N ASP A 124 -17.77 9.71 -2.40
CA ASP A 124 -16.69 9.49 -1.42
C ASP A 124 -16.92 10.28 -0.13
N LEU A 125 -17.45 11.51 -0.22
CA LEU A 125 -17.86 12.30 0.94
C LEU A 125 -18.95 11.59 1.74
N ALA A 126 -19.96 11.03 1.08
CA ALA A 126 -21.04 10.28 1.73
C ALA A 126 -20.52 9.02 2.44
N ARG A 127 -19.48 8.36 1.91
CA ARG A 127 -18.79 7.26 2.59
C ARG A 127 -18.02 7.76 3.81
N LEU A 128 -17.23 8.82 3.67
CA LEU A 128 -16.45 9.39 4.76
C LEU A 128 -17.31 9.89 5.92
N ASN A 129 -18.48 10.47 5.65
CA ASN A 129 -19.40 10.92 6.71
C ASN A 129 -19.81 9.79 7.67
N LYS A 130 -19.80 8.53 7.21
CA LYS A 130 -20.13 7.36 8.02
C LYS A 130 -18.92 6.75 8.73
N MET A 131 -17.71 7.01 8.22
CA MET A 131 -16.49 6.30 8.64
C MET A 131 -15.53 7.20 9.41
N ASN A 132 -15.28 8.40 8.88
CA ASN A 132 -14.32 9.36 9.41
C ASN A 132 -14.81 10.80 9.16
N PRO A 133 -15.62 11.37 10.08
CA PRO A 133 -16.16 12.72 9.94
C PRO A 133 -15.08 13.82 9.86
N ARG A 134 -13.86 13.57 10.33
CA ARG A 134 -12.75 14.51 10.19
C ARG A 134 -12.33 14.60 8.72
N LEU A 135 -12.07 13.47 8.07
CA LEU A 135 -11.73 13.45 6.64
C LEU A 135 -12.90 13.90 5.75
N ALA A 136 -14.13 13.64 6.16
CA ALA A 136 -15.31 14.15 5.46
C ALA A 136 -15.31 15.68 5.39
N LYS A 137 -14.97 16.38 6.48
CA LYS A 137 -14.88 17.84 6.49
C LYS A 137 -13.80 18.37 5.55
N GLU A 138 -12.70 17.64 5.40
CA GLU A 138 -11.62 18.00 4.49
C GLU A 138 -12.05 17.85 3.03
N LEU A 139 -12.68 16.73 2.67
CA LEU A 139 -13.20 16.55 1.32
C LEU A 139 -14.34 17.53 1.00
N SER A 140 -15.22 17.82 1.95
CA SER A 140 -16.27 18.84 1.79
C SER A 140 -15.66 20.21 1.47
N TYR A 141 -14.61 20.61 2.18
CA TYR A 141 -13.91 21.85 1.88
C TYR A 141 -13.35 21.87 0.44
N VAL A 142 -12.75 20.76 -0.01
CA VAL A 142 -12.19 20.67 -1.37
C VAL A 142 -13.28 20.77 -2.43
N ILE A 143 -14.43 20.13 -2.21
CA ILE A 143 -15.57 20.21 -3.12
C ILE A 143 -16.07 21.67 -3.20
N ASP A 144 -16.26 22.34 -2.07
CA ASP A 144 -16.80 23.70 -2.02
C ASP A 144 -15.84 24.75 -2.61
N ASN A 145 -14.53 24.51 -2.54
CA ASN A 145 -13.50 25.51 -2.89
C ASN A 145 -12.69 25.15 -4.14
N GLY A 146 -12.85 23.94 -4.69
CA GLY A 146 -12.09 23.43 -5.83
C GLY A 146 -10.61 23.16 -5.54
N LYS A 147 -10.16 23.25 -4.27
CA LYS A 147 -8.75 23.09 -3.88
C LYS A 147 -8.58 22.65 -2.42
N GLU A 148 -7.43 22.04 -2.15
CA GLU A 148 -6.99 21.67 -0.80
C GLU A 148 -6.68 22.92 0.05
N LYS A 149 -6.73 22.78 1.39
CA LYS A 149 -6.33 23.84 2.32
C LYS A 149 -4.82 24.08 2.23
N GLU A 150 -4.42 25.32 2.49
CA GLU A 150 -3.01 25.71 2.57
C GLU A 150 -2.63 26.10 4.01
N PRO A 151 -1.53 25.56 4.58
CA PRO A 151 -0.69 24.52 4.02
C PRO A 151 -1.44 23.18 3.90
N GLU A 152 -1.07 22.37 2.89
CA GLU A 152 -1.67 21.05 2.68
C GLU A 152 -1.55 20.20 3.96
N GLN A 153 -2.70 19.70 4.41
CA GLN A 153 -2.76 18.85 5.58
C GLN A 153 -2.57 17.40 5.18
N PHE A 154 -1.59 16.76 5.78
CA PHE A 154 -1.24 15.37 5.50
C PHE A 154 -2.07 14.44 6.38
N PHE A 155 -2.98 13.68 5.77
CA PHE A 155 -3.90 12.80 6.48
C PHE A 155 -3.52 11.35 6.24
N GLY A 156 -2.87 10.72 7.20
CA GLY A 156 -2.81 9.26 7.32
C GLY A 156 -2.28 8.47 6.11
N VAL A 157 -1.57 9.08 5.16
CA VAL A 157 -0.77 8.35 4.17
C VAL A 157 0.33 7.64 4.98
N SER A 158 0.12 6.34 5.24
CA SER A 158 0.39 5.74 6.56
C SER A 158 1.79 5.99 7.14
N GLU A 159 1.86 6.04 8.48
CA GLU A 159 3.11 6.28 9.20
C GLU A 159 4.22 5.34 8.72
N LYS A 160 5.46 5.83 8.81
CA LYS A 160 6.64 4.97 8.66
C LYS A 160 6.43 3.74 9.56
N ILE A 161 6.55 2.54 8.98
CA ILE A 161 6.54 1.31 9.76
C ILE A 161 7.82 1.31 10.60
N ASN A 162 7.68 1.35 11.93
CA ASN A 162 8.83 1.25 12.81
C ASN A 162 9.30 -0.21 12.85
N ASP A 163 10.59 -0.44 12.59
CA ASP A 163 11.26 -1.74 12.73
C ASP A 163 11.26 -2.22 14.20
#